data_AF-A0A3D3NQH1-F1
#
_entry.id   AF-A0A3D3NQH1-F1
#
_cell.length_a   1.000
_cell.length_b   1.000
_cell.length_c   1.000
_cell.angle_alpha   90.00
_cell.angle_beta   90.00
_cell.angle_gamma   90.00
#
_symmetry.space_group_name_H-M   'P 1'
#
loop_
_entity.id
_entity.type
_entity.pdbx_description
1 polymer ?
#
loop_
_entity_poly.entity_id
_entity_poly.type
_entity_poly.pdbx_seq_one_letter_code
_entity_poly.pdbx_strand_id
1 'polypeptide(L)'
;MFEYFHFSLPRAVTEQLVERLAALTATPLNESALRELQAFQSRSKTCQGVYVIYHEGAAAYAGKAENTAERLFQHLAKLSGRSGMDMSHVGFKALLLDENWSTSANEDLLIGHFKKLGECRWNGIGFGPKDPGKNRDGSKPNWFDDTYPVREDYPVGGLSSEASILEVLAAIKARVPYLFRYEVPVSEGSKILRLKMVPQTARDLACHAAAALGDGWQLMLFKNGFTLYKAVKSYEHGIQLHPPKR
;
A
#
# COMPACT_ATOMS: atom_id res chain seq x y z
N MET A 1 43.65 13.07 35.03
CA MET A 1 42.54 12.13 34.78
C MET A 1 41.75 12.70 33.62
N PHE A 2 41.55 11.94 32.55
CA PHE A 2 40.80 12.41 31.37
C PHE A 2 39.54 11.55 31.21
N GLU A 3 38.47 12.17 30.74
CA GLU A 3 37.18 11.52 30.50
C GLU A 3 36.80 11.71 29.03
N TYR A 4 36.26 10.65 28.42
CA TYR A 4 35.75 10.68 27.05
C TYR A 4 34.26 10.96 27.06
N PHE A 5 33.87 12.16 26.62
CA PHE A 5 32.48 12.55 26.45
C PHE A 5 32.01 12.24 25.02
N HIS A 6 30.97 11.42 24.89
CA HIS A 6 30.34 11.08 23.60
C HIS A 6 28.91 11.62 23.54
N PHE A 7 28.71 12.71 22.81
CA PHE A 7 27.37 13.23 22.50
C PHE A 7 26.91 12.75 21.13
N SER A 8 25.66 12.27 21.05
CA SER A 8 25.03 11.86 19.81
C SER A 8 23.76 12.69 19.58
N LEU A 9 23.90 13.74 18.76
CA LEU A 9 22.77 14.58 18.37
C LEU A 9 21.60 13.77 17.78
N PRO A 10 21.82 12.78 16.87
CA PRO A 10 20.72 11.98 16.34
C PRO A 10 19.95 11.21 17.42
N ARG A 11 20.64 10.63 18.42
CA ARG A 11 19.96 9.92 19.52
C ARG A 11 19.13 10.88 20.37
N ALA A 12 19.71 12.00 20.78
CA ALA A 12 19.02 13.01 21.58
C ALA A 12 17.77 13.55 20.87
N VAL A 13 17.85 13.79 19.56
CA VAL A 13 16.71 14.20 18.73
C VAL A 13 15.66 13.09 18.69
N THR A 14 16.05 11.84 18.37
CA THR A 14 15.10 10.71 18.32
C THR A 14 14.39 10.49 19.66
N GLU A 15 15.07 10.59 20.80
CA GLU A 15 14.47 10.47 22.13
C GLU A 15 13.39 11.52 22.36
N GLN A 16 13.65 12.78 22.00
CA GLN A 16 12.64 13.84 22.07
C GLN A 16 11.46 13.57 21.12
N LEU A 17 11.71 13.07 19.90
CA LEU A 17 10.65 12.73 18.96
C LEU A 17 9.74 11.63 19.51
N VAL A 18 10.31 10.60 20.11
CA VAL A 18 9.57 9.51 20.75
C VAL A 18 8.72 10.04 21.89
N GLU A 19 9.27 10.87 22.78
CA GLU A 19 8.54 11.46 23.89
C GLU A 19 7.35 12.30 23.39
N ARG A 20 7.58 13.14 22.37
CA ARG A 20 6.54 13.96 21.75
C ARG A 20 5.47 13.10 21.08
N LEU A 21 5.85 12.03 20.37
CA LEU A 21 4.89 11.08 19.78
C LEU A 21 4.08 10.34 20.86
N ALA A 22 4.69 9.99 21.99
CA ALA A 22 3.99 9.34 23.09
C ALA A 22 2.88 10.24 23.67
N ALA A 23 3.16 11.55 23.79
CA ALA A 23 2.21 12.54 24.30
C ALA A 23 1.04 12.87 23.36
N LEU A 24 1.14 12.56 22.06
CA LEU A 24 0.05 12.77 21.12
C LEU A 24 -1.06 11.72 21.26
N THR A 25 -2.30 12.13 21.01
CA THR A 25 -3.41 11.21 20.77
C THR A 25 -3.33 10.66 19.34
N ALA A 26 -3.62 9.37 19.15
CA ALA A 26 -3.69 8.80 17.81
C ALA A 26 -4.89 9.37 17.04
N THR A 27 -4.65 9.80 15.81
CA THR A 27 -5.68 10.27 14.88
C THR A 27 -6.07 9.12 13.96
N PRO A 28 -7.36 8.91 13.64
CA PRO A 28 -7.77 7.91 12.67
C PRO A 28 -7.09 8.09 11.31
N LEU A 29 -6.63 7.01 10.68
CA LEU A 29 -6.04 7.07 9.35
C LEU A 29 -7.15 7.06 8.30
N ASN A 30 -7.63 8.25 7.94
CA ASN A 30 -8.66 8.43 6.91
C ASN A 30 -8.40 9.71 6.08
N GLU A 31 -9.15 9.88 4.98
CA GLU A 31 -8.96 11.02 4.08
C GLU A 31 -9.14 12.38 4.76
N SER A 32 -10.12 12.51 5.66
CA SER A 32 -10.40 13.78 6.34
C SER A 32 -9.20 14.22 7.18
N ALA A 33 -8.71 13.33 8.04
CA ALA A 33 -7.55 13.59 8.88
C ALA A 33 -6.28 13.89 8.06
N LEU A 34 -6.09 13.20 6.93
CA LEU A 34 -4.94 13.46 6.06
C LEU A 34 -5.04 14.77 5.30
N ARG A 35 -6.24 15.22 4.93
CA ARG A 35 -6.47 16.57 4.37
C ARG A 35 -6.22 17.65 5.43
N GLU A 36 -6.60 17.41 6.68
CA GLU A 36 -6.27 18.31 7.80
C GLU A 36 -4.77 18.41 8.02
N LEU A 37 -4.05 17.29 8.00
CA LEU A 37 -2.59 17.26 8.07
C LEU A 37 -1.96 17.99 6.88
N GLN A 38 -2.46 17.79 5.66
CA GLN A 38 -1.99 18.50 4.47
C GLN A 38 -2.19 20.02 4.61
N ALA A 39 -3.36 20.44 5.10
CA ALA A 39 -3.64 21.86 5.36
C ALA A 39 -2.72 22.42 6.46
N PHE A 40 -2.41 21.63 7.49
CA PHE A 40 -1.45 21.99 8.54
C PHE A 40 -0.04 22.18 7.95
N GLN A 41 0.44 21.24 7.12
CA GLN A 41 1.72 21.35 6.42
C GLN A 41 1.81 22.63 5.57
N SER A 42 0.74 22.99 4.86
CA SER A 42 0.70 24.23 4.07
C SER A 42 0.79 25.48 4.94
N ARG A 43 0.11 25.51 6.09
CA ARG A 43 0.15 26.66 7.02
C ARG A 43 1.50 26.78 7.73
N SER A 44 2.08 25.66 8.15
CA SER A 44 3.38 25.64 8.84
C SER A 44 4.57 25.80 7.89
N LYS A 45 4.36 25.63 6.57
CA LYS A 45 5.42 25.58 5.55
C LYS A 45 6.44 24.47 5.82
N THR A 46 5.97 23.36 6.39
CA THR A 46 6.79 22.20 6.76
C THR A 46 6.07 20.96 6.28
N CYS A 47 6.72 20.14 5.44
CA CYS A 47 6.10 18.91 4.91
C CYS A 47 6.73 17.63 5.46
N GLN A 48 8.02 17.69 5.76
CA GLN A 48 8.76 16.55 6.24
C GLN A 48 8.45 16.25 7.71
N GLY A 49 8.61 14.99 8.09
CA GLY A 49 8.29 14.58 9.43
C GLY A 49 8.51 13.10 9.68
N VAL A 50 8.21 12.72 10.92
CA VAL A 50 8.13 11.33 11.35
C VAL A 50 6.70 10.99 11.70
N TYR A 51 6.34 9.73 11.49
CA TYR A 51 5.02 9.22 11.80
C TYR A 51 5.08 7.79 12.30
N VAL A 52 4.05 7.40 13.05
CA VAL A 52 3.83 6.04 13.52
C VAL A 52 2.39 5.67 13.20
N ILE A 53 2.20 4.56 12.49
CA ILE A 53 0.90 3.94 12.23
C ILE A 53 0.63 2.92 13.34
N TYR A 54 -0.57 2.99 13.88
CA TYR A 54 -1.09 2.08 14.88
C TYR A 54 -2.18 1.22 14.26
N HIS A 55 -2.18 -0.07 14.60
CA HIS A 55 -3.23 -1.02 14.23
C HIS A 55 -3.65 -1.76 15.49
N GLU A 56 -4.95 -1.73 15.81
CA GLU A 56 -5.51 -2.33 17.03
C GLU A 56 -4.80 -1.84 18.32
N GLY A 57 -4.43 -0.55 18.33
CA GLY A 57 -3.81 0.10 19.49
C GLY A 57 -2.29 -0.11 19.65
N ALA A 58 -1.67 -1.00 18.87
CA ALA A 58 -0.22 -1.22 18.91
C ALA A 58 0.50 -0.48 17.78
N ALA A 59 1.72 0.03 18.01
CA ALA A 59 2.49 0.63 16.93
C ALA A 59 2.88 -0.45 15.91
N ALA A 60 2.39 -0.32 14.69
CA ALA A 60 2.55 -1.31 13.64
C ALA A 60 3.69 -0.97 12.68
N TYR A 61 3.87 0.33 12.40
CA TYR A 61 4.89 0.84 11.51
C TYR A 61 5.34 2.25 11.92
N ALA A 62 6.65 2.51 11.92
CA ALA A 62 7.20 3.85 12.05
C ALA A 62 7.94 4.24 10.76
N GLY A 63 7.94 5.53 10.43
CA GLY A 63 8.74 5.99 9.29
C GLY A 63 8.96 7.49 9.26
N LYS A 64 9.82 7.88 8.32
CA LYS A 64 10.10 9.27 7.97
C LYS A 64 9.64 9.56 6.54
N ALA A 65 9.28 10.80 6.26
CA ALA A 65 8.95 11.23 4.91
C ALA A 65 9.31 12.70 4.69
N GLU A 66 9.65 13.06 3.44
CA GLU A 66 9.80 14.44 2.98
C GLU A 66 8.43 15.15 2.86
N ASN A 67 7.38 14.37 2.64
CA ASN A 67 5.99 14.81 2.68
C ASN A 67 5.14 13.80 3.46
N THR A 68 4.82 14.16 4.71
CA THR A 68 4.19 13.25 5.67
C THR A 68 2.76 12.88 5.26
N ALA A 69 1.93 13.86 4.88
CA ALA A 69 0.57 13.61 4.41
C ALA A 69 0.56 12.74 3.15
N GLU A 70 1.39 13.06 2.15
CA GLU A 70 1.46 12.27 0.91
C GLU A 70 1.85 10.82 1.20
N ARG A 71 2.85 10.60 2.06
CA ARG A 71 3.27 9.26 2.44
C ARG A 71 2.18 8.50 3.20
N LEU A 72 1.45 9.18 4.09
CA LEU A 72 0.31 8.58 4.80
C LEU A 72 -0.87 8.30 3.88
N PHE A 73 -1.11 9.11 2.83
CA PHE A 73 -2.11 8.80 1.80
C PHE A 73 -1.75 7.51 1.05
N GLN A 74 -0.47 7.31 0.73
CA GLN A 74 -0.01 6.05 0.12
C GLN A 74 -0.26 4.85 1.03
N HIS A 75 -0.02 5.01 2.34
CA HIS A 75 -0.29 3.95 3.33
C HIS A 75 -1.79 3.69 3.50
N LEU A 76 -2.61 4.73 3.56
CA LEU A 76 -4.06 4.63 3.59
C LEU A 76 -4.57 3.83 2.40
N ALA A 77 -4.15 4.16 1.18
CA ALA A 77 -4.51 3.41 -0.01
C ALA A 77 -4.05 1.94 0.10
N LYS A 78 -2.79 1.70 0.45
CA LYS A 78 -2.24 0.34 0.56
C LYS A 78 -3.03 -0.51 1.57
N LEU A 79 -3.44 0.06 2.70
CA LEU A 79 -4.15 -0.62 3.78
C LEU A 79 -5.63 -0.84 3.44
N SER A 80 -6.31 0.15 2.84
CA SER A 80 -7.72 0.02 2.43
C SER A 80 -7.94 -1.06 1.37
N GLY A 81 -6.89 -1.38 0.61
CA GLY A 81 -6.86 -2.47 -0.35
C GLY A 81 -6.69 -3.86 0.21
N ARG A 82 -6.57 -4.05 1.53
CA ARG A 82 -6.25 -5.35 2.13
C ARG A 82 -7.46 -6.04 2.73
N SER A 83 -7.51 -7.36 2.58
CA SER A 83 -8.44 -8.22 3.29
C SER A 83 -7.98 -8.39 4.74
N GLY A 84 -8.93 -8.46 5.67
CA GLY A 84 -8.64 -8.57 7.11
C GLY A 84 -8.12 -7.27 7.76
N MET A 85 -8.20 -6.13 7.07
CA MET A 85 -7.81 -4.82 7.59
C MET A 85 -9.07 -3.98 7.86
N ASP A 86 -9.38 -3.75 9.13
CA ASP A 86 -10.43 -2.81 9.51
C ASP A 86 -9.83 -1.41 9.70
N MET A 87 -10.12 -0.51 8.76
CA MET A 87 -9.60 0.86 8.80
C MET A 87 -10.09 1.67 10.00
N SER A 88 -11.18 1.26 10.66
CA SER A 88 -11.63 1.92 11.90
C SER A 88 -10.67 1.69 13.07
N HIS A 89 -9.84 0.64 13.00
CA HIS A 89 -8.82 0.30 14.00
C HIS A 89 -7.42 0.77 13.59
N VAL A 90 -7.29 1.53 12.51
CA VAL A 90 -6.02 2.09 12.04
C VAL A 90 -5.95 3.57 12.39
N GLY A 91 -4.90 3.93 13.12
CA GLY A 91 -4.60 5.32 13.49
C GLY A 91 -3.17 5.69 13.14
N PHE A 92 -2.85 6.97 13.27
CA PHE A 92 -1.49 7.46 13.14
C PHE A 92 -1.20 8.58 14.15
N LYS A 93 0.08 8.76 14.43
CA LYS A 93 0.64 9.94 15.07
C LYS A 93 1.70 10.51 14.15
N ALA A 94 1.79 11.83 14.03
CA ALA A 94 2.77 12.48 13.15
C ALA A 94 3.35 13.74 13.81
N LEU A 95 4.63 13.97 13.58
CA LEU A 95 5.35 15.19 13.94
C LEU A 95 6.02 15.75 12.70
N LEU A 96 5.69 17.00 12.36
CA LEU A 96 6.38 17.74 11.31
C LEU A 96 7.68 18.32 11.88
N LEU A 97 8.74 18.29 11.07
CA LEU A 97 10.07 18.68 11.48
C LEU A 97 10.61 19.78 10.54
N ASP A 98 11.14 20.86 11.10
CA ASP A 98 11.91 21.80 10.29
C ASP A 98 13.13 21.12 9.65
N GLU A 99 13.62 21.64 8.52
CA GLU A 99 14.70 21.04 7.70
C GLU A 99 15.94 20.66 8.50
N ASN A 100 16.35 21.56 9.40
CA ASN A 100 17.51 21.35 10.26
C ASN A 100 17.34 20.13 11.19
N TRP A 101 16.13 19.91 11.70
CA TRP A 101 15.82 18.82 12.62
C TRP A 101 15.52 17.51 11.91
N SER A 102 14.89 17.58 10.74
CA SER A 102 14.63 16.41 9.90
C SER A 102 15.93 15.69 9.53
N THR A 103 16.98 16.43 9.15
CA THR A 103 18.29 15.84 8.82
C THR A 103 18.91 15.09 10.00
N SER A 104 18.64 15.56 11.22
CA SER A 104 19.11 14.93 12.47
C SER A 104 18.21 13.78 12.94
N ALA A 105 16.96 13.72 12.49
CA ALA A 105 16.04 12.65 12.82
C ALA A 105 16.43 11.36 12.08
N ASN A 106 16.83 10.36 12.87
CA ASN A 106 17.24 9.06 12.35
C ASN A 106 16.07 8.05 12.42
N GLU A 107 15.62 7.59 11.24
CA GLU A 107 14.51 6.64 11.11
C GLU A 107 14.85 5.27 11.73
N ASP A 108 16.09 4.79 11.59
CA ASP A 108 16.52 3.50 12.16
C ASP A 108 16.52 3.54 13.69
N LEU A 109 16.88 4.67 14.31
CA LEU A 109 16.80 4.85 15.75
C LEU A 109 15.34 4.90 16.21
N LEU A 110 14.45 5.56 15.45
CA LEU A 110 13.01 5.60 15.75
C LEU A 110 12.41 4.19 15.67
N ILE A 111 12.65 3.46 14.59
CA ILE A 111 12.21 2.07 14.42
C ILE A 111 12.82 1.19 15.51
N GLY A 112 14.11 1.36 15.80
CA GLY A 112 14.83 0.63 16.83
C GLY A 112 14.24 0.82 18.22
N HIS A 113 13.75 2.02 18.55
CA HIS A 113 13.04 2.28 19.80
C HIS A 113 11.78 1.42 19.90
N PHE A 114 10.88 1.49 18.93
CA PHE A 114 9.63 0.72 18.94
C PHE A 114 9.86 -0.79 18.87
N LYS A 115 10.86 -1.26 18.11
CA LYS A 115 11.20 -2.70 18.06
C LYS A 115 11.66 -3.25 19.41
N LYS A 116 12.35 -2.46 20.24
CA LYS A 116 12.73 -2.87 21.60
C LYS A 116 11.50 -3.09 22.50
N LEU A 117 10.38 -2.46 22.19
CA LEU A 117 9.09 -2.64 22.87
C LEU A 117 8.26 -3.80 22.28
N GLY A 118 8.78 -4.53 21.29
CA GLY A 118 8.05 -5.59 20.58
C GLY A 118 7.06 -5.08 19.51
N GLU A 119 7.13 -3.79 19.18
CA GLU A 119 6.26 -3.11 18.23
C GLU A 119 6.93 -2.92 16.85
N CYS A 120 6.28 -2.18 15.95
CA CYS A 120 6.72 -1.87 14.60
C CYS A 120 7.04 -3.11 13.76
N ARG A 121 6.22 -4.16 13.92
CA ARG A 121 6.40 -5.43 13.22
C ARG A 121 6.45 -5.25 11.71
N TRP A 122 5.69 -4.32 11.13
CA TRP A 122 5.63 -4.11 9.68
C TRP A 122 6.93 -3.53 9.09
N ASN A 123 7.82 -2.94 9.92
CA ASN A 123 9.10 -2.40 9.47
C ASN A 123 10.09 -3.52 9.09
N GLY A 124 10.44 -3.57 7.81
CA GLY A 124 11.41 -4.52 7.26
C GLY A 124 10.82 -5.83 6.75
N ILE A 125 9.49 -6.00 6.81
CA ILE A 125 8.80 -7.24 6.38
C ILE A 125 7.77 -7.02 5.26
N GLY A 126 7.99 -6.00 4.42
CA GLY A 126 7.26 -5.82 3.15
C GLY A 126 6.18 -4.74 3.11
N PHE A 127 5.90 -4.07 4.24
CA PHE A 127 4.97 -2.93 4.23
C PHE A 127 5.56 -1.67 3.59
N GLY A 128 6.83 -1.36 3.84
CA GLY A 128 7.49 -0.14 3.33
C GLY A 128 7.83 -0.09 1.82
N PRO A 129 8.29 -1.19 1.18
CA PRO A 129 8.73 -1.17 -0.23
C PRO A 129 7.62 -0.85 -1.24
N LYS A 130 8.00 -0.18 -2.34
CA LYS A 130 7.18 0.05 -3.55
C LYS A 130 7.20 -1.19 -4.47
N ASP A 131 6.39 -1.16 -5.54
CA ASP A 131 6.22 -2.26 -6.52
C ASP A 131 7.59 -2.86 -6.94
N PRO A 132 7.81 -4.18 -6.75
CA PRO A 132 9.06 -4.86 -7.07
C PRO A 132 9.34 -5.01 -8.58
N GLY A 133 8.41 -4.60 -9.46
CA GLY A 133 8.54 -4.63 -10.92
C GLY A 133 8.20 -5.99 -11.56
N LYS A 134 8.04 -5.99 -12.90
CA LYS A 134 7.54 -7.14 -13.69
C LYS A 134 8.31 -8.44 -13.51
N ASN A 135 9.62 -8.37 -13.33
CA ASN A 135 10.46 -9.55 -13.19
C ASN A 135 10.31 -10.27 -11.84
N ARG A 136 9.49 -9.74 -10.93
CA ARG A 136 9.22 -10.31 -9.60
C ARG A 136 7.77 -10.78 -9.42
N ASP A 137 6.98 -10.79 -10.49
CA ASP A 137 5.61 -11.34 -10.47
C ASP A 137 5.64 -12.84 -10.11
N GLY A 138 4.91 -13.19 -9.05
CA GLY A 138 4.85 -14.53 -8.47
C GLY A 138 6.03 -14.94 -7.59
N SER A 139 6.85 -13.98 -7.15
CA SER A 139 7.78 -14.19 -6.03
C SER A 139 7.03 -14.52 -4.74
N LYS A 140 7.73 -15.18 -3.81
CA LYS A 140 7.17 -15.53 -2.50
C LYS A 140 6.67 -14.26 -1.79
N PRO A 141 5.42 -14.24 -1.29
CA PRO A 141 4.90 -13.08 -0.57
C PRO A 141 5.74 -12.83 0.69
N ASN A 142 5.96 -11.56 0.99
CA ASN A 142 6.47 -11.17 2.30
C ASN A 142 5.39 -11.38 3.37
N TRP A 143 5.79 -11.31 4.64
CA TRP A 143 4.88 -11.55 5.76
C TRP A 143 3.66 -10.62 5.74
N PHE A 144 3.83 -9.34 5.38
CA PHE A 144 2.72 -8.39 5.35
C PHE A 144 1.67 -8.78 4.29
N ASP A 145 2.10 -9.06 3.06
CA ASP A 145 1.17 -9.46 1.98
C ASP A 145 0.53 -10.83 2.26
N ASP A 146 1.23 -11.74 2.93
CA ASP A 146 0.66 -13.05 3.30
C ASP A 146 -0.41 -12.93 4.39
N THR A 147 -0.15 -12.08 5.39
CA THR A 147 -1.07 -11.80 6.50
C THR A 147 -2.27 -10.96 6.06
N TYR A 148 -2.02 -9.94 5.23
CA TYR A 148 -3.00 -8.98 4.73
C TYR A 148 -3.00 -8.99 3.20
N PRO A 149 -3.55 -10.04 2.57
CA PRO A 149 -3.60 -10.12 1.12
C PRO A 149 -4.49 -9.04 0.53
N VAL A 150 -4.36 -8.81 -0.77
CA VAL A 150 -5.25 -7.89 -1.49
C VAL A 150 -6.71 -8.32 -1.36
N ARG A 151 -7.57 -7.33 -1.27
CA ARG A 151 -9.01 -7.49 -1.27
C ARG A 151 -9.49 -7.74 -2.70
N GLU A 152 -9.70 -9.01 -3.07
CA GLU A 152 -10.09 -9.35 -4.45
C GLU A 152 -11.47 -8.81 -4.87
N ASP A 153 -12.37 -8.63 -3.92
CA ASP A 153 -13.72 -8.06 -4.10
C ASP A 153 -13.73 -6.52 -4.05
N TYR A 154 -12.57 -5.85 -4.22
CA TYR A 154 -12.50 -4.39 -4.11
C TYR A 154 -13.47 -3.71 -5.11
N PRO A 155 -14.30 -2.76 -4.66
CA PRO A 155 -15.28 -2.11 -5.52
C PRO A 155 -14.59 -1.22 -6.56
N VAL A 156 -14.94 -1.44 -7.83
CA VAL A 156 -14.49 -0.64 -8.97
C VAL A 156 -15.61 0.34 -9.33
N GLY A 157 -16.84 -0.14 -9.51
CA GLY A 157 -18.02 0.71 -9.78
C GLY A 157 -17.93 1.53 -11.08
N GLY A 158 -18.97 2.32 -11.37
CA GLY A 158 -18.94 3.37 -12.41
C GLY A 158 -18.57 2.94 -13.84
N LEU A 159 -18.72 1.66 -14.19
CA LEU A 159 -18.66 1.20 -15.58
C LEU A 159 -20.06 1.17 -16.19
N SER A 160 -20.14 1.46 -17.48
CA SER A 160 -21.36 1.32 -18.28
C SER A 160 -21.80 -0.14 -18.40
N SER A 161 -23.06 -0.39 -18.79
CA SER A 161 -23.57 -1.75 -19.00
C SER A 161 -22.85 -2.50 -20.12
N GLU A 162 -22.18 -1.77 -21.01
CA GLU A 162 -21.28 -2.28 -22.03
C GLU A 162 -19.98 -1.46 -22.01
N ALA A 163 -18.84 -2.15 -22.09
CA ALA A 163 -17.52 -1.52 -22.16
C ALA A 163 -16.54 -2.48 -22.85
N SER A 164 -15.53 -1.95 -23.52
CA SER A 164 -14.43 -2.75 -24.06
C SER A 164 -13.59 -3.38 -22.95
N ILE A 165 -12.91 -4.48 -23.26
CA ILE A 165 -11.98 -5.14 -22.32
C ILE A 165 -10.95 -4.14 -21.79
N LEU A 166 -10.37 -3.30 -22.64
CA LEU A 166 -9.38 -2.30 -22.21
C LEU A 166 -9.97 -1.25 -21.28
N GLU A 167 -11.20 -0.78 -21.51
CA GLU A 167 -11.87 0.15 -20.59
C GLU A 167 -12.09 -0.49 -19.22
N VAL A 168 -12.51 -1.76 -19.18
CA VAL A 168 -12.67 -2.50 -17.92
C VAL A 168 -11.34 -2.65 -17.18
N LEU A 169 -10.29 -3.12 -17.87
CA LEU A 169 -8.97 -3.32 -17.26
C LEU A 169 -8.34 -2.00 -16.79
N ALA A 170 -8.51 -0.91 -17.55
CA ALA A 170 -8.07 0.42 -17.16
C ALA A 170 -8.83 0.93 -15.93
N ALA A 171 -10.15 0.72 -15.88
CA ALA A 171 -10.98 1.10 -14.74
C ALA A 171 -10.61 0.34 -13.46
N ILE A 172 -10.31 -0.96 -13.55
CA ILE A 172 -9.78 -1.72 -12.41
C ILE A 172 -8.45 -1.12 -11.96
N LYS A 173 -7.48 -0.98 -12.88
CA LYS A 173 -6.14 -0.47 -12.59
C LYS A 173 -6.14 0.91 -11.95
N ALA A 174 -7.08 1.78 -12.34
CA ALA A 174 -7.19 3.12 -11.82
C ALA A 174 -7.78 3.18 -10.40
N ARG A 175 -8.49 2.14 -9.96
CA ARG A 175 -9.27 2.18 -8.71
C ARG A 175 -8.77 1.25 -7.63
N VAL A 176 -8.19 0.10 -8.00
CA VAL A 176 -7.64 -0.80 -6.98
C VAL A 176 -6.37 -0.18 -6.38
N PRO A 177 -6.22 -0.18 -5.05
CA PRO A 177 -5.06 0.41 -4.41
C PRO A 177 -3.94 -0.63 -4.20
N TYR A 178 -3.79 -1.54 -5.16
CA TYR A 178 -2.79 -2.59 -5.19
C TYR A 178 -2.41 -2.90 -6.63
N LEU A 179 -1.45 -3.81 -6.84
CA LEU A 179 -0.95 -4.11 -8.17
C LEU A 179 -2.06 -4.73 -9.05
N PHE A 180 -2.32 -4.11 -10.20
CA PHE A 180 -3.11 -4.70 -11.27
C PHE A 180 -2.36 -4.50 -12.59
N ARG A 181 -1.81 -5.59 -13.12
CA ARG A 181 -0.98 -5.55 -14.32
C ARG A 181 -1.61 -6.36 -15.44
N TYR A 182 -1.60 -5.82 -16.65
CA TYR A 182 -2.12 -6.50 -17.82
C TYR A 182 -1.33 -6.08 -19.07
N GLU A 183 -1.26 -6.99 -20.04
CA GLU A 183 -0.65 -6.74 -21.36
C GLU A 183 -1.58 -7.24 -22.45
N VAL A 184 -2.65 -6.50 -22.70
CA VAL A 184 -3.68 -6.83 -23.70
C VAL A 184 -3.46 -5.97 -24.96
N PRO A 185 -3.22 -6.59 -26.14
CA PRO A 185 -3.17 -5.86 -27.41
C PRO A 185 -4.48 -5.14 -27.70
N VAL A 186 -4.42 -3.97 -28.35
CA VAL A 186 -5.62 -3.19 -28.70
C VAL A 186 -6.63 -4.00 -29.50
N SER A 187 -6.16 -4.84 -30.44
CA SER A 187 -7.02 -5.70 -31.27
C SER A 187 -7.91 -6.65 -30.46
N GLU A 188 -7.37 -7.27 -29.42
CA GLU A 188 -8.13 -8.15 -28.52
C GLU A 188 -8.91 -7.32 -27.47
N GLY A 189 -8.33 -6.19 -27.05
CA GLY A 189 -8.84 -5.28 -26.05
C GLY A 189 -10.07 -4.46 -26.44
N SER A 190 -10.31 -4.26 -27.73
CA SER A 190 -11.48 -3.52 -28.25
C SER A 190 -12.78 -4.32 -28.23
N LYS A 191 -12.75 -5.62 -27.91
CA LYS A 191 -13.96 -6.46 -27.79
C LYS A 191 -14.86 -5.93 -26.67
N ILE A 192 -16.15 -5.77 -26.98
CA ILE A 192 -17.17 -5.28 -26.04
C ILE A 192 -17.63 -6.39 -25.09
N LEU A 193 -17.67 -6.07 -23.81
CA LEU A 193 -18.21 -6.88 -22.72
C LEU A 193 -19.58 -6.38 -22.32
N ARG A 194 -20.47 -7.30 -21.93
CA ARG A 194 -21.78 -6.99 -21.33
C ARG A 194 -21.69 -7.12 -19.81
N LEU A 195 -21.78 -6.01 -19.11
CA LEU A 195 -21.52 -5.91 -17.66
C LEU A 195 -22.78 -5.86 -16.80
N LYS A 196 -23.98 -5.85 -17.40
CA LYS A 196 -25.27 -5.64 -16.69
C LYS A 196 -25.50 -6.56 -15.47
N MET A 197 -24.98 -7.79 -15.52
CA MET A 197 -25.12 -8.79 -14.45
C MET A 197 -23.78 -9.13 -13.78
N VAL A 198 -22.70 -8.43 -14.13
CA VAL A 198 -21.37 -8.67 -13.58
C VAL A 198 -21.19 -7.78 -12.36
N PRO A 199 -20.94 -8.33 -11.16
CA PRO A 199 -20.63 -7.53 -9.99
C PRO A 199 -19.45 -6.60 -10.29
N GLN A 200 -19.53 -5.36 -9.83
CA GLN A 200 -18.55 -4.32 -10.15
C GLN A 200 -17.33 -4.37 -9.21
N THR A 201 -16.83 -5.58 -8.96
CA THR A 201 -15.63 -5.84 -8.16
C THR A 201 -14.42 -6.11 -9.05
N ALA A 202 -13.22 -5.91 -8.53
CA ALA A 202 -11.98 -6.17 -9.26
C ALA A 202 -11.90 -7.61 -9.80
N ARG A 203 -12.19 -8.61 -8.95
CA ARG A 203 -12.17 -10.03 -9.33
C ARG A 203 -13.17 -10.34 -10.43
N ASP A 204 -14.44 -9.96 -10.26
CA ASP A 204 -15.50 -10.35 -11.18
C ASP A 204 -15.30 -9.73 -12.56
N LEU A 205 -14.92 -8.44 -12.60
CA LEU A 205 -14.61 -7.75 -13.84
C LEU A 205 -13.36 -8.32 -14.53
N ALA A 206 -12.30 -8.63 -13.77
CA ALA A 206 -11.08 -9.24 -14.33
C ALA A 206 -11.35 -10.65 -14.89
N CYS A 207 -12.12 -11.47 -14.17
CA CYS A 207 -12.53 -12.80 -14.63
C CYS A 207 -13.38 -12.71 -15.90
N HIS A 208 -14.32 -11.76 -15.96
CA HIS A 208 -15.16 -11.56 -17.14
C HIS A 208 -14.36 -11.11 -18.36
N ALA A 209 -13.41 -10.19 -18.17
CA ALA A 209 -12.47 -9.75 -19.21
C ALA A 209 -11.58 -10.91 -19.69
N ALA A 210 -10.98 -11.68 -18.79
CA ALA A 210 -10.13 -12.82 -19.12
C ALA A 210 -10.90 -13.89 -19.92
N ALA A 211 -12.13 -14.23 -19.49
CA ALA A 211 -12.97 -15.19 -20.21
C ALA A 211 -13.33 -14.73 -21.63
N ALA A 212 -13.49 -13.42 -21.84
CA ALA A 212 -13.78 -12.87 -23.16
C ALA A 212 -12.57 -12.83 -24.09
N LEU A 213 -11.35 -12.71 -23.54
CA LEU A 213 -10.10 -12.82 -24.30
C LEU A 213 -9.86 -14.25 -24.81
N GLY A 214 -10.29 -15.25 -24.04
CA GLY A 214 -10.29 -16.65 -24.46
C GLY A 214 -8.93 -17.33 -24.31
N ASP A 215 -8.67 -18.29 -25.19
CA ASP A 215 -7.55 -19.24 -25.02
C ASP A 215 -6.18 -18.54 -25.07
N GLY A 216 -5.21 -19.08 -24.31
CA GLY A 216 -3.87 -18.51 -24.15
C GLY A 216 -3.76 -17.35 -23.15
N TRP A 217 -4.87 -16.83 -22.61
CA TRP A 217 -4.86 -15.82 -21.55
C TRP A 217 -4.88 -16.42 -20.16
N GLN A 218 -4.07 -15.85 -19.27
CA GLN A 218 -3.92 -16.30 -17.90
C GLN A 218 -4.17 -15.14 -16.94
N LEU A 219 -5.22 -15.26 -16.12
CA LEU A 219 -5.48 -14.36 -15.00
C LEU A 219 -4.98 -15.01 -13.71
N MET A 220 -4.04 -14.35 -13.05
CA MET A 220 -3.48 -14.76 -11.76
C MET A 220 -3.86 -13.78 -10.66
N LEU A 221 -4.18 -14.33 -9.50
CA LEU A 221 -4.30 -13.62 -8.24
C LEU A 221 -3.11 -13.97 -7.36
N PHE A 222 -2.37 -12.95 -6.95
CA PHE A 222 -1.32 -13.02 -5.96
C PHE A 222 -1.76 -12.33 -4.67
N LYS A 223 -1.04 -12.60 -3.59
CA LYS A 223 -1.25 -11.94 -2.29
C LYS A 223 -1.13 -10.40 -2.38
N ASN A 224 -0.38 -9.87 -3.34
CA ASN A 224 -0.14 -8.45 -3.55
C ASN A 224 -0.87 -7.82 -4.75
N GLY A 225 -1.67 -8.58 -5.50
CA GLY A 225 -2.39 -8.04 -6.67
C GLY A 225 -2.80 -9.06 -7.73
N PHE A 226 -3.14 -8.56 -8.92
CA PHE A 226 -3.55 -9.36 -10.07
C PHE A 226 -2.59 -9.17 -11.26
N THR A 227 -2.45 -10.21 -12.08
CA THR A 227 -1.81 -10.12 -13.39
C THR A 227 -2.64 -10.80 -14.48
N LEU A 228 -2.76 -10.19 -15.65
CA LEU A 228 -3.42 -10.74 -16.83
C LEU A 228 -2.49 -10.70 -18.05
N TYR A 229 -1.99 -11.86 -18.48
CA TYR A 229 -1.05 -11.96 -19.60
C TYR A 229 -1.43 -13.08 -20.56
N LYS A 230 -0.94 -12.96 -21.79
CA LYS A 230 -0.89 -14.06 -22.75
C LYS A 230 0.33 -14.92 -22.43
N ALA A 231 0.18 -15.89 -21.55
CA ALA A 231 1.28 -16.73 -21.08
C ALA A 231 0.81 -18.11 -20.63
N VAL A 232 1.71 -19.09 -20.78
CA VAL A 232 1.59 -20.42 -20.17
C VAL A 232 2.72 -20.54 -19.14
N LYS A 233 2.73 -19.63 -18.16
CA LYS A 233 3.73 -19.64 -17.08
C LYS A 233 3.10 -20.21 -15.81
N SER A 234 3.73 -21.22 -15.23
CA SER A 234 3.37 -21.66 -13.88
C SER A 234 3.88 -20.63 -12.87
N TYR A 235 3.02 -20.21 -11.95
CA TYR A 235 3.41 -19.38 -10.82
C TYR A 235 3.15 -20.16 -9.53
N GLU A 236 4.20 -20.34 -8.74
CA GLU A 236 4.15 -21.14 -7.50
C GLU A 236 3.32 -20.49 -6.39
N HIS A 237 3.27 -19.15 -6.37
CA HIS A 237 2.69 -18.39 -5.26
C HIS A 237 1.44 -17.58 -5.64
N GLY A 238 0.73 -17.99 -6.71
CA GLY A 238 -0.49 -17.35 -7.19
C GLY A 238 -1.62 -18.35 -7.41
N ILE A 239 -2.85 -17.88 -7.27
CA ILE A 239 -4.06 -18.62 -7.61
C ILE A 239 -4.42 -18.30 -9.06
N GLN A 240 -4.59 -19.34 -9.86
CA GLN A 240 -5.04 -19.19 -11.23
C GLN A 240 -6.56 -19.05 -11.27
N LEU A 241 -7.05 -17.86 -11.64
CA LEU A 241 -8.48 -17.56 -11.74
C LEU A 241 -9.05 -17.87 -13.14
N HIS A 242 -8.21 -17.78 -14.17
CA HIS A 242 -8.56 -18.17 -15.53
C HIS A 242 -7.40 -18.94 -16.17
N PRO A 243 -7.59 -20.21 -16.61
CA PRO A 243 -6.54 -20.98 -17.23
C PRO A 243 -6.38 -20.63 -18.71
N PRO A 244 -5.14 -20.54 -19.24
CA PRO A 244 -4.93 -20.58 -20.66
C PRO A 244 -5.30 -21.99 -21.12
N LYS A 245 -6.42 -22.14 -21.82
CA LYS A 245 -6.69 -23.41 -22.51
C LYS A 245 -5.65 -23.58 -23.62
N ARG A 246 -5.16 -24.83 -23.74
CA ARG A 246 -4.17 -25.23 -24.76
C ARG A 246 -4.84 -25.46 -26.10
#